data_AF-A0A8S8YNH4-F1
#
_entry.id   AF-A0A8S8YNH4-F1
#
_cell.length_a   1.000
_cell.length_b   1.000
_cell.length_c   1.000
_cell.angle_alpha   90.00
_cell.angle_beta   90.00
_cell.angle_gamma   90.00
#
_symmetry.space_group_name_H-M   'P 1'
#
loop_
_entity.id
_entity.type
_entity.pdbx_description
1 polymer ?
#
loop_
_entity_poly.entity_id
_entity_poly.type
_entity_poly.pdbx_seq_one_letter_code
_entity_poly.pdbx_strand_id
1 'polypeptide(L)'
;MRRIDDVVKSQEPVMVAETGIYITWVTGAILISIAMMPLFKPQFARISLDGFIDMFRRYWAHMIVVFSVYLWKDLLDGLDRILMANTQLDMTFLVYAIEGDASLWVQEGLRNDFLDVIMTHFYVMGFMTATFSSFIYPIYFDDRHMADRVSLSMFWVYILAIPFYLFLNVKVTGNYIQGMETIAYDLTPEIHNWFNRIDPFTNGMPSLHIGLPFAIWLTMHRWDEDGRWNRFRFFLIIFIALPLWR
;
A
#
# COMPACT_ATOMS: atom_id res chain seq x y z
N MET A 1 8.03 -13.03 26.89
CA MET A 1 6.68 -12.81 26.33
C MET A 1 6.07 -11.62 27.05
N ARG A 2 6.22 -10.40 26.52
CA ARG A 2 5.59 -9.20 27.12
C ARG A 2 4.12 -9.15 26.69
N ARG A 3 3.23 -8.81 27.60
CA ARG A 3 1.79 -8.70 27.33
C ARG A 3 1.54 -7.45 26.49
N ILE A 4 0.50 -7.51 25.66
CA ILE A 4 -0.04 -6.37 24.88
C ILE A 4 -0.32 -5.16 25.79
N ASP A 5 -0.61 -5.39 27.07
CA ASP A 5 -0.83 -4.36 28.09
C ASP A 5 0.41 -3.50 28.41
N ASP A 6 1.63 -4.01 28.17
CA ASP A 6 2.89 -3.30 28.43
C ASP A 6 3.20 -2.26 27.33
N VAL A 7 2.59 -2.40 26.14
CA VAL A 7 2.77 -1.46 25.02
C VAL A 7 1.98 -0.16 25.25
N VAL A 8 0.87 -0.23 25.99
CA VAL A 8 -0.04 0.91 26.22
C VAL A 8 0.52 1.94 27.22
N LYS A 9 1.49 1.56 28.06
CA LYS A 9 1.95 2.40 29.19
C LYS A 9 3.21 3.25 28.96
N SER A 10 3.78 3.26 27.76
CA SER A 10 5.03 4.02 27.48
C SER A 10 4.89 5.19 26.51
N GLN A 11 3.67 5.68 26.25
CA GLN A 11 3.46 6.88 25.43
C GLN A 11 3.83 8.17 26.20
N GLU A 12 5.14 8.45 26.31
CA GLU A 12 5.65 9.82 26.46
C GLU A 12 5.46 10.59 25.14
N PRO A 13 5.33 11.94 25.18
CA PRO A 13 4.86 12.71 24.04
C PRO A 13 5.98 12.94 23.02
N VAL A 14 6.17 12.00 22.09
CA VAL A 14 7.13 12.13 20.97
C VAL A 14 6.41 12.62 19.70
N MET A 15 5.39 13.48 19.83
CA MET A 15 4.53 13.94 18.72
C MET A 15 5.25 14.65 17.55
N VAL A 16 6.52 15.06 17.69
CA VAL A 16 7.22 15.89 16.69
C VAL A 16 8.12 15.06 15.75
N ALA A 17 8.79 14.01 16.23
CA ALA A 17 9.60 13.15 15.37
C ALA A 17 8.76 12.13 14.57
N GLU A 18 7.58 11.80 15.09
CA GLU A 18 6.75 10.65 14.67
C GLU A 18 5.86 10.93 13.46
N THR A 19 5.35 12.16 13.34
CA THR A 19 4.67 12.65 12.12
C THR A 19 5.68 12.80 10.96
N GLY A 20 6.96 12.94 11.29
CA GLY A 20 8.05 13.11 10.33
C GLY A 20 8.17 11.92 9.37
N ILE A 21 8.18 10.69 9.89
CA ILE A 21 8.36 9.48 9.06
C ILE A 21 7.23 9.33 8.06
N TYR A 22 5.96 9.38 8.50
CA TYR A 22 4.84 9.26 7.56
C TYR A 22 4.92 10.30 6.44
N ILE A 23 5.20 11.56 6.78
CA ILE A 23 5.38 12.63 5.81
C ILE A 23 6.58 12.36 4.90
N THR A 24 7.70 11.87 5.44
CA THR A 24 8.91 11.53 4.67
C THR A 24 8.63 10.43 3.65
N TRP A 25 7.93 9.36 4.02
CA TRP A 25 7.64 8.24 3.12
C TRP A 25 6.63 8.64 2.04
N VAL A 26 5.56 9.36 2.40
CA VAL A 26 4.57 9.85 1.43
C VAL A 26 5.21 10.86 0.48
N THR A 27 5.94 11.84 1.01
CA THR A 27 6.63 12.86 0.20
C THR A 27 7.69 12.21 -0.69
N GLY A 28 8.48 11.28 -0.14
CA GLY A 28 9.47 10.50 -0.88
C GLY A 28 8.84 9.72 -2.03
N ALA A 29 7.73 9.02 -1.78
CA ALA A 29 7.02 8.27 -2.82
C ALA A 29 6.46 9.18 -3.93
N ILE A 30 5.93 10.36 -3.59
CA ILE A 30 5.48 11.35 -4.58
C ILE A 30 6.66 11.87 -5.40
N LEU A 31 7.77 12.22 -4.75
CA LEU A 31 8.98 12.71 -5.43
C LEU A 31 9.58 11.65 -6.35
N ILE A 32 9.65 10.39 -5.92
CA ILE A 32 10.09 9.26 -6.74
C ILE A 32 9.13 9.06 -7.92
N SER A 33 7.81 9.12 -7.69
CA SER A 33 6.81 9.00 -8.75
C SER A 33 7.02 10.05 -9.84
N ILE A 34 7.26 11.31 -9.45
CA ILE A 34 7.56 12.42 -10.37
C ILE A 34 8.92 12.19 -11.06
N ALA A 35 9.96 11.79 -10.32
CA ALA A 35 11.29 11.55 -10.86
C ALA A 35 11.32 10.40 -11.88
N MET A 36 10.47 9.39 -11.73
CA MET A 36 10.34 8.26 -12.67
C MET A 36 9.51 8.60 -13.91
N MET A 37 8.80 9.74 -13.93
CA MET A 37 7.93 10.14 -15.04
C MET A 37 8.62 10.13 -16.42
N PRO A 38 9.88 10.56 -16.61
CA PRO A 38 10.56 10.47 -17.91
C PRO A 38 10.71 9.04 -18.44
N LEU A 39 10.77 8.05 -17.55
CA LEU A 39 10.89 6.63 -17.89
C LEU A 39 9.56 6.05 -18.40
N PHE A 40 8.44 6.58 -17.94
CA PHE A 40 7.11 6.00 -18.16
C PHE A 40 6.15 6.84 -18.99
N LYS A 41 6.50 8.10 -19.29
CA LYS A 41 5.68 8.99 -20.12
C LYS A 41 5.33 8.35 -21.48
N PRO A 42 4.19 8.71 -22.09
CA PRO A 42 3.95 8.43 -23.50
C PRO A 42 5.09 8.95 -24.40
N GLN A 43 5.40 8.26 -25.49
CA GLN A 43 6.56 8.60 -26.34
C GLN A 43 6.48 10.02 -26.90
N PHE A 44 5.27 10.45 -27.27
CA PHE A 44 4.98 11.77 -27.84
C PHE A 44 4.85 12.89 -26.80
N ALA A 45 4.69 12.58 -25.52
CA ALA A 45 4.42 13.57 -24.49
C ALA A 45 5.69 14.28 -24.01
N ARG A 46 5.58 15.58 -23.68
CA ARG A 46 6.64 16.37 -23.05
C ARG A 46 6.26 16.69 -21.61
N ILE A 47 7.26 16.80 -20.74
CA ILE A 47 7.09 17.18 -19.35
C ILE A 47 7.34 18.69 -19.27
N SER A 48 6.38 19.43 -18.73
CA SER A 48 6.45 20.88 -18.53
C SER A 48 5.83 21.27 -17.18
N LEU A 49 6.17 22.48 -16.70
CA LEU A 49 5.55 23.05 -15.50
C LEU A 49 4.06 23.34 -15.72
N ASP A 50 3.68 23.80 -16.90
CA ASP A 50 2.28 24.03 -17.26
C ASP A 50 1.44 22.75 -17.16
N GLY A 51 2.03 21.59 -17.46
CA GLY A 51 1.38 20.29 -17.28
C GLY A 51 0.97 20.01 -15.83
N PHE A 52 1.77 20.42 -14.86
CA PHE A 52 1.40 20.28 -13.44
C PHE A 52 0.24 21.21 -13.07
N ILE A 53 0.24 22.46 -13.55
CA ILE A 53 -0.85 23.41 -13.31
C ILE A 53 -2.16 22.87 -13.89
N ASP A 54 -2.10 22.36 -15.13
CA ASP A 54 -3.26 21.79 -15.82
C ASP A 54 -3.79 20.54 -15.12
N MET A 55 -2.91 19.68 -14.61
CA MET A 55 -3.28 18.52 -13.78
C MET A 55 -4.12 18.96 -12.58
N PHE A 56 -3.65 19.94 -11.79
CA PHE A 56 -4.38 20.42 -10.62
C PHE A 56 -5.72 21.07 -11.00
N ARG A 57 -5.76 21.86 -12.08
CA ARG A 57 -6.97 22.57 -12.52
C ARG A 57 -8.04 21.64 -13.07
N ARG A 58 -7.67 20.62 -13.86
CA ARG A 58 -8.61 19.75 -14.60
C ARG A 58 -9.05 18.52 -13.80
N TYR A 59 -8.19 18.03 -12.89
CA TYR A 59 -8.39 16.76 -12.18
C TYR A 59 -8.58 16.93 -10.66
N TRP A 60 -8.96 18.12 -10.19
CA TRP A 60 -9.23 18.38 -8.77
C TRP A 60 -10.21 17.38 -8.15
N ALA A 61 -11.26 16.97 -8.88
CA ALA A 61 -12.23 16.00 -8.39
C ALA A 61 -11.62 14.60 -8.19
N HIS A 62 -10.79 14.13 -9.13
CA HIS A 62 -10.05 12.87 -9.02
C HIS A 62 -9.13 12.89 -7.80
N MET A 63 -8.41 13.99 -7.58
CA MET A 63 -7.56 14.15 -6.40
C MET A 63 -8.39 14.08 -5.12
N ILE A 64 -9.53 14.77 -5.04
CA ILE A 64 -10.39 14.68 -3.85
C ILE A 64 -10.83 13.24 -3.59
N VAL A 65 -11.27 12.51 -4.62
CA VAL A 65 -11.72 11.13 -4.46
C VAL A 65 -10.58 10.23 -3.96
N VAL A 66 -9.41 10.28 -4.63
CA VAL A 66 -8.27 9.43 -4.27
C VAL A 66 -7.71 9.79 -2.90
N PHE A 67 -7.54 11.09 -2.61
CA PHE A 67 -7.03 11.52 -1.31
C PHE A 67 -8.05 11.38 -0.18
N SER A 68 -9.35 11.27 -0.47
CA SER A 68 -10.36 10.99 0.57
C SER A 68 -10.11 9.65 1.26
N VAL A 69 -9.48 8.67 0.60
CA VAL A 69 -9.14 7.37 1.18
C VAL A 69 -8.31 7.52 2.46
N TYR A 70 -7.42 8.52 2.52
CA TYR A 70 -6.65 8.81 3.73
C TYR A 70 -7.53 9.28 4.90
N LEU A 71 -8.62 10.00 4.62
CA LEU A 71 -9.59 10.40 5.64
C LEU A 71 -10.43 9.19 6.09
N TRP A 72 -10.83 8.34 5.15
CA TRP A 72 -11.62 7.14 5.45
C TRP A 72 -10.83 6.09 6.23
N LYS A 73 -9.52 5.99 5.99
CA LYS A 73 -8.64 5.03 6.69
C LYS A 73 -8.77 5.15 8.21
N ASP A 74 -8.54 6.33 8.76
CA ASP A 74 -8.51 6.52 10.22
C ASP A 74 -9.88 6.22 10.86
N LEU A 75 -10.96 6.58 10.16
CA LEU A 75 -12.32 6.25 10.56
C LEU A 75 -12.55 4.73 10.57
N LEU A 76 -12.16 4.04 9.49
CA LEU A 76 -12.32 2.60 9.35
C LEU A 76 -11.48 1.82 10.37
N ASP A 77 -10.23 2.22 10.60
CA ASP A 77 -9.37 1.61 11.64
C ASP A 77 -9.95 1.86 13.04
N GLY A 78 -10.60 3.01 13.27
CA GLY A 78 -11.35 3.29 14.48
C GLY A 78 -12.54 2.35 14.67
N LEU A 79 -13.33 2.16 13.60
CA LEU A 79 -14.48 1.25 13.60
C LEU A 79 -14.05 -0.21 13.80
N ASP A 80 -13.00 -0.65 13.12
CA ASP A 80 -12.43 -1.98 13.27
C ASP A 80 -12.03 -2.26 14.72
N ARG A 81 -11.26 -1.34 15.35
CA ARG A 81 -10.89 -1.46 16.77
C ARG A 81 -12.09 -1.60 17.71
N ILE A 82 -13.16 -0.84 17.46
CA ILE A 82 -14.39 -0.93 18.25
C ILE A 82 -15.08 -2.28 18.04
N LEU A 83 -15.18 -2.74 16.79
CA LEU A 83 -15.77 -4.04 16.47
C LEU A 83 -14.97 -5.18 17.08
N MET A 84 -13.65 -5.17 16.92
CA MET A 84 -12.73 -6.17 17.49
C MET A 84 -12.83 -6.22 19.01
N ALA A 85 -12.85 -5.08 19.70
CA ALA A 85 -13.02 -5.02 21.15
C ALA A 85 -14.32 -5.70 21.63
N ASN A 86 -15.39 -5.60 20.85
CA ASN A 86 -16.72 -6.11 21.23
C ASN A 86 -17.00 -7.54 20.75
N THR A 87 -16.48 -7.95 19.59
CA THR A 87 -16.86 -9.19 18.91
C THR A 87 -15.76 -10.24 18.87
N GLN A 88 -14.49 -9.83 18.99
CA GLN A 88 -13.31 -10.70 18.87
C GLN A 88 -13.33 -11.55 17.59
N LEU A 89 -13.83 -10.98 16.48
CA LEU A 89 -13.87 -11.66 15.18
C LEU A 89 -12.44 -12.00 14.73
N ASP A 90 -12.18 -13.28 14.50
CA ASP A 90 -10.89 -13.78 14.03
C ASP A 90 -11.11 -14.92 13.03
N MET A 91 -10.84 -14.64 11.76
CA MET A 91 -10.96 -15.58 10.64
C MET A 91 -9.60 -16.11 10.18
N THR A 92 -8.53 -15.85 10.94
CA THR A 92 -7.16 -16.26 10.61
C THR A 92 -7.06 -17.77 10.36
N PHE A 93 -7.83 -18.58 11.09
CA PHE A 93 -7.84 -20.03 10.92
C PHE A 93 -8.30 -20.47 9.52
N LEU A 94 -9.20 -19.71 8.85
CA LEU A 94 -9.65 -20.03 7.50
C LEU A 94 -8.52 -19.83 6.48
N VAL A 95 -7.75 -18.76 6.64
CA VAL A 95 -6.60 -18.46 5.79
C VAL A 95 -5.48 -19.46 6.05
N TYR A 96 -5.15 -19.72 7.32
CA TYR A 96 -4.12 -20.68 7.68
C TYR A 96 -4.43 -22.11 7.21
N ALA A 97 -5.70 -22.51 7.21
CA ALA A 97 -6.10 -23.82 6.68
C ALA A 97 -5.81 -23.98 5.17
N ILE A 98 -5.69 -22.88 4.42
CA ILE A 98 -5.41 -22.87 2.98
C ILE A 98 -3.92 -22.63 2.72
N GLU A 99 -3.34 -21.61 3.35
CA GLU A 99 -1.96 -21.14 3.10
C GLU A 99 -0.91 -21.88 3.94
N GLY A 100 -1.29 -22.39 5.11
CA GLY A 100 -0.40 -23.04 6.06
C GLY A 100 0.82 -22.18 6.41
N ASP A 101 1.99 -22.81 6.44
CA ASP A 101 3.27 -22.14 6.74
C ASP A 101 3.98 -21.62 5.48
N ALA A 102 3.26 -21.44 4.35
CA ALA A 102 3.87 -21.05 3.08
C ALA A 102 4.69 -19.75 3.19
N SER A 103 4.16 -18.71 3.86
CA SER A 103 4.89 -17.46 4.08
C SER A 103 6.15 -17.64 4.94
N LEU A 104 6.11 -18.56 5.92
CA LEU A 104 7.29 -18.88 6.72
C LEU A 104 8.36 -19.57 5.88
N TRP A 105 7.97 -20.55 5.07
CA TRP A 105 8.91 -21.24 4.17
C TRP A 105 9.59 -20.26 3.20
N VAL A 106 8.84 -19.30 2.66
CA VAL A 106 9.38 -18.25 1.79
C VAL A 106 10.32 -17.34 2.57
N GLN A 107 9.93 -16.90 3.77
CA GLN A 107 10.75 -16.05 4.63
C GLN A 107 12.10 -16.72 4.95
N GLU A 108 12.08 -17.98 5.40
CA GLU A 108 13.29 -18.73 5.75
C GLU A 108 14.17 -19.00 4.53
N GLY A 109 13.56 -19.36 3.39
CA GLY A 109 14.28 -19.67 2.15
C GLY A 109 14.98 -18.47 1.52
N LEU A 110 14.50 -17.25 1.78
CA LEU A 110 15.04 -16.01 1.22
C LEU A 110 15.65 -15.07 2.27
N ARG A 111 15.81 -15.53 3.52
CA ARG A 111 16.31 -14.70 4.62
C ARG A 111 17.71 -14.16 4.30
N ASN A 112 17.84 -12.84 4.29
CA ASN A 112 19.10 -12.16 4.01
C ASN A 112 19.01 -10.69 4.45
N ASP A 113 19.92 -10.25 5.33
CA ASP A 113 19.90 -8.91 5.92
C ASP A 113 19.77 -7.77 4.90
N PHE A 114 20.46 -7.89 3.76
CA PHE A 114 20.37 -6.90 2.69
C PHE A 114 19.01 -6.92 1.99
N LEU A 115 18.49 -8.11 1.70
CA LEU A 115 17.15 -8.27 1.15
C LEU A 115 16.07 -7.76 2.11
N ASP A 116 16.26 -7.93 3.42
CA ASP A 116 15.32 -7.48 4.45
C ASP A 116 15.16 -5.96 4.47
N VAL A 117 16.28 -5.24 4.41
CA VAL A 117 16.28 -3.77 4.30
C VAL A 117 15.58 -3.34 3.02
N ILE A 118 15.98 -3.90 1.87
CA ILE A 118 15.41 -3.50 0.57
C ILE A 118 13.92 -3.82 0.51
N MET A 119 13.50 -5.01 0.92
CA MET A 119 12.11 -5.43 0.84
C MET A 119 11.21 -4.66 1.80
N THR A 120 11.69 -4.25 2.97
CA THR A 120 10.93 -3.38 3.87
C THR A 120 10.66 -2.02 3.23
N HIS A 121 11.68 -1.40 2.61
CA HIS A 121 11.52 -0.14 1.91
C HIS A 121 10.66 -0.28 0.64
N PHE A 122 10.82 -1.38 -0.09
CA PHE A 122 10.00 -1.71 -1.25
C PHE A 122 8.53 -1.90 -0.85
N TYR A 123 8.27 -2.62 0.24
CA TYR A 123 6.92 -2.89 0.74
C TYR A 123 6.16 -1.60 1.05
N VAL A 124 6.79 -0.66 1.77
CA VAL A 124 6.10 0.58 2.16
C VAL A 124 6.24 1.67 1.08
N MET A 125 7.47 2.05 0.70
CA MET A 125 7.71 3.17 -0.23
C MET A 125 7.43 2.76 -1.67
N GLY A 126 7.79 1.55 -2.06
CA GLY A 126 7.54 1.03 -3.40
C GLY A 126 6.04 0.94 -3.69
N PHE A 127 5.25 0.44 -2.75
CA PHE A 127 3.79 0.41 -2.87
C PHE A 127 3.18 1.81 -3.03
N MET A 128 3.57 2.76 -2.18
CA MET A 128 3.12 4.14 -2.30
C MET A 128 3.53 4.73 -3.65
N THR A 129 4.76 4.48 -4.11
CA THR A 129 5.27 4.97 -5.39
C THR A 129 4.48 4.40 -6.55
N ALA A 130 4.24 3.09 -6.59
CA ALA A 130 3.46 2.44 -7.63
C ALA A 130 2.03 3.00 -7.66
N THR A 131 1.42 3.18 -6.50
CA THR A 131 0.04 3.69 -6.36
C THR A 131 -0.06 5.15 -6.78
N PHE A 132 0.83 6.03 -6.30
CA PHE A 132 0.87 7.44 -6.69
C PHE A 132 1.19 7.60 -8.17
N SER A 133 2.19 6.88 -8.70
CA SER A 133 2.53 6.93 -10.13
C SER A 133 1.36 6.53 -11.02
N SER A 134 0.63 5.49 -10.62
CA SER A 134 -0.55 5.00 -11.34
C SER A 134 -1.66 6.04 -11.44
N PHE A 135 -1.80 6.86 -10.41
CA PHE A 135 -2.75 7.97 -10.40
C PHE A 135 -2.22 9.21 -11.12
N ILE A 136 -0.99 9.63 -10.83
CA ILE A 136 -0.36 10.86 -11.33
C ILE A 136 -0.17 10.82 -12.83
N TYR A 137 0.26 9.69 -13.41
CA TYR A 137 0.63 9.69 -14.82
C TYR A 137 -0.56 9.93 -15.76
N PRO A 138 -1.71 9.24 -15.65
CA PRO A 138 -2.86 9.53 -16.49
C PRO A 138 -3.36 10.98 -16.36
N ILE A 139 -3.41 11.53 -15.14
CA ILE A 139 -3.90 12.91 -14.93
C ILE A 139 -2.91 13.96 -15.42
N TYR A 140 -1.60 13.71 -15.29
CA TYR A 140 -0.55 14.63 -15.74
C TYR A 140 -0.49 14.71 -17.26
N PHE A 141 -0.61 13.56 -17.93
CA PHE A 141 -0.57 13.48 -19.40
C PHE A 141 -1.95 13.67 -20.07
N ASP A 142 -2.95 14.16 -19.32
CA ASP A 142 -4.32 14.43 -19.76
C ASP A 142 -5.02 13.23 -20.43
N ASP A 143 -4.72 12.02 -19.96
CA ASP A 143 -5.43 10.80 -20.36
C ASP A 143 -6.68 10.60 -19.49
N ARG A 144 -7.73 11.36 -19.82
CA ARG A 144 -8.95 11.43 -19.02
C ARG A 144 -9.60 10.07 -18.81
N HIS A 145 -9.70 9.26 -19.87
CA HIS A 145 -10.34 7.95 -19.78
C HIS A 145 -9.53 6.99 -18.92
N MET A 146 -8.20 6.98 -19.05
CA MET A 146 -7.38 6.14 -18.18
C MET A 146 -7.42 6.64 -16.73
N ALA A 147 -7.41 7.96 -16.51
CA ALA A 147 -7.55 8.54 -15.17
C ALA A 147 -8.86 8.12 -14.50
N ASP A 148 -10.01 8.24 -15.20
CA ASP A 148 -11.32 7.81 -14.70
C ASP A 148 -11.30 6.33 -14.33
N ARG A 149 -10.79 5.47 -15.23
CA ARG A 149 -10.76 4.02 -15.03
C ARG A 149 -9.85 3.62 -13.88
N VAL A 150 -8.64 4.15 -13.80
CA VAL A 150 -7.69 3.85 -12.72
C VAL A 150 -8.23 4.32 -11.38
N SER A 151 -8.73 5.57 -11.29
CA SER A 151 -9.31 6.09 -10.04
C SER A 151 -10.51 5.26 -9.57
N LEU A 152 -11.40 4.87 -10.49
CA LEU A 152 -12.53 4.00 -10.16
C LEU A 152 -12.07 2.60 -9.73
N SER A 153 -11.07 2.01 -10.39
CA SER A 153 -10.50 0.73 -9.97
C SER A 153 -9.93 0.79 -8.56
N MET A 154 -9.15 1.83 -8.26
CA MET A 154 -8.59 2.04 -6.92
C MET A 154 -9.69 2.20 -5.87
N PHE A 155 -10.71 3.01 -6.18
CA PHE A 155 -11.88 3.20 -5.33
C PHE A 155 -12.60 1.87 -5.06
N TRP A 156 -12.92 1.09 -6.10
CA TRP A 156 -13.63 -0.17 -5.94
C TRP A 156 -12.83 -1.22 -5.20
N VAL A 157 -11.53 -1.36 -5.45
CA VAL A 157 -10.66 -2.25 -4.68
C VAL A 157 -10.73 -1.93 -3.19
N TYR A 158 -10.68 -0.64 -2.85
CA TYR A 158 -10.77 -0.20 -1.46
C TYR A 158 -12.15 -0.51 -0.85
N ILE A 159 -13.24 -0.15 -1.54
CA ILE A 159 -14.62 -0.44 -1.08
C ILE A 159 -14.85 -1.94 -0.89
N LEU A 160 -14.34 -2.77 -1.79
CA LEU A 160 -14.48 -4.23 -1.71
C LEU A 160 -13.63 -4.84 -0.60
N ALA A 161 -12.53 -4.20 -0.19
CA ALA A 161 -11.71 -4.67 0.92
C ALA A 161 -12.34 -4.39 2.29
N ILE A 162 -13.12 -3.29 2.42
CA ILE A 162 -13.72 -2.87 3.70
C ILE A 162 -14.50 -4.00 4.41
N PRO A 163 -15.41 -4.75 3.76
CA PRO A 163 -16.13 -5.83 4.43
C PRO A 163 -15.21 -6.93 4.98
N PHE A 164 -14.10 -7.21 4.30
CA PHE A 164 -13.14 -8.20 4.78
C PHE A 164 -12.43 -7.68 6.03
N TYR A 165 -11.98 -6.43 6.01
CA TYR A 165 -11.31 -5.81 7.15
C TYR A 165 -12.22 -5.62 8.36
N LEU A 166 -13.52 -5.38 8.19
CA LEU A 166 -14.43 -5.18 9.32
C LEU A 166 -15.03 -6.50 9.85
N PHE A 167 -15.24 -7.50 9.00
CA PHE A 167 -16.04 -8.68 9.35
C PHE A 167 -15.32 -10.03 9.15
N LEU A 168 -14.24 -10.05 8.37
CA LEU A 168 -13.40 -11.24 8.13
C LEU A 168 -11.95 -10.92 8.50
N ASN A 169 -11.76 -10.39 9.71
CA ASN A 169 -10.43 -10.00 10.21
C ASN A 169 -9.46 -11.18 10.17
N VAL A 170 -8.28 -10.94 9.60
CA VAL A 170 -7.20 -11.92 9.47
C VAL A 170 -5.95 -11.27 10.00
N LYS A 171 -5.38 -11.85 11.05
CA LYS A 171 -4.16 -11.31 11.65
C LYS A 171 -2.99 -11.38 10.67
N VAL A 172 -2.02 -10.50 10.84
CA VAL A 172 -0.77 -10.58 10.08
C VAL A 172 0.00 -11.86 10.43
N THR A 173 0.74 -12.41 9.46
CA THR A 173 1.41 -13.73 9.56
C THR A 173 2.32 -13.88 10.77
N GLY A 174 3.05 -12.81 11.14
CA GLY A 174 3.89 -12.78 12.34
C GLY A 174 3.15 -12.95 13.68
N ASN A 175 1.81 -12.87 13.68
CA ASN A 175 1.01 -13.05 14.89
C ASN A 175 0.65 -14.52 15.17
N TYR A 176 0.46 -15.33 14.13
CA TYR A 176 -0.15 -16.66 14.25
C TYR A 176 0.68 -17.81 13.68
N ILE A 177 1.64 -17.53 12.79
CA ILE A 177 2.57 -18.55 12.27
C ILE A 177 3.76 -18.66 13.23
N GLN A 178 3.93 -19.83 13.84
CA GLN A 178 5.03 -20.06 14.77
C GLN A 178 6.39 -20.01 14.05
N GLY A 179 7.32 -19.19 14.55
CA GLY A 179 8.65 -19.02 13.95
C GLY A 179 8.74 -17.91 12.89
N MET A 180 7.61 -17.31 12.50
CA MET A 180 7.60 -16.15 11.61
C MET A 180 8.18 -14.92 12.32
N GLU A 181 9.04 -14.17 11.64
CA GLU A 181 9.68 -12.99 12.20
C GLU A 181 9.01 -11.73 11.64
N THR A 182 8.82 -10.72 12.48
CA THR A 182 8.23 -9.43 12.09
C THR A 182 9.28 -8.49 11.47
N ILE A 183 10.01 -9.00 10.46
CA ILE A 183 11.21 -8.36 9.89
C ILE A 183 11.00 -6.90 9.53
N ALA A 184 9.90 -6.59 8.82
CA ALA A 184 9.60 -5.23 8.39
C ALA A 184 9.28 -4.30 9.57
N TYR A 185 8.62 -4.83 10.59
CA TYR A 185 8.25 -4.09 11.79
C TYR A 185 9.48 -3.78 12.65
N ASP A 186 10.47 -4.67 12.67
CA ASP A 186 11.61 -4.56 13.60
C ASP A 186 12.90 -4.03 12.95
N LEU A 187 12.81 -3.45 11.74
CA LEU A 187 13.98 -2.97 11.00
C LEU A 187 14.73 -1.84 11.74
N THR A 188 14.00 -0.85 12.25
CA THR A 188 14.52 0.17 13.16
C THR A 188 13.45 0.55 14.19
N PRO A 189 13.81 1.11 15.35
CA PRO A 189 12.84 1.57 16.35
C PRO A 189 11.83 2.58 15.79
N GLU A 190 12.27 3.45 14.88
CA GLU A 190 11.44 4.43 14.18
C GLU A 190 10.37 3.77 13.31
N ILE A 191 10.75 2.75 12.53
CA ILE A 191 9.85 1.99 11.66
C ILE A 191 8.87 1.16 12.51
N HIS A 192 9.35 0.53 13.59
CA HIS A 192 8.52 -0.22 14.53
C HIS A 192 7.39 0.64 15.12
N ASN A 193 7.76 1.83 15.63
CA ASN A 193 6.80 2.77 16.19
C ASN A 193 5.80 3.27 15.15
N TRP A 194 6.24 3.45 13.90
CA TRP A 194 5.36 3.84 12.81
C TRP A 194 4.34 2.74 12.47
N PHE A 195 4.78 1.48 12.31
CA PHE A 195 3.87 0.37 12.01
C PHE A 195 2.83 0.17 13.12
N ASN A 196 3.23 0.21 14.39
CA ASN A 196 2.31 0.07 15.53
C ASN A 196 1.17 1.11 15.56
N ARG A 197 1.31 2.22 14.84
CA ARG A 197 0.27 3.25 14.73
C ARG A 197 -0.63 3.06 13.52
N ILE A 198 -0.05 2.71 12.39
CA ILE A 198 -0.74 2.72 11.10
C ILE A 198 -1.34 1.37 10.72
N ASP A 199 -0.79 0.27 11.24
CA ASP A 199 -1.24 -1.09 10.98
C ASP A 199 -2.19 -1.54 12.10
N PRO A 200 -3.45 -1.89 11.78
CA PRO A 200 -4.36 -2.48 12.76
C PRO A 200 -4.00 -3.92 13.12
N PHE A 201 -3.04 -4.56 12.43
CA PHE A 201 -2.55 -5.93 12.59
C PHE A 201 -3.58 -7.04 12.31
N THR A 202 -4.78 -6.65 11.87
CA THR A 202 -5.94 -7.53 11.63
C THR A 202 -6.46 -7.45 10.19
N ASN A 203 -5.83 -6.63 9.35
CA ASN A 203 -6.16 -6.46 7.92
C ASN A 203 -5.26 -7.30 6.99
N GLY A 204 -4.91 -8.51 7.40
CA GLY A 204 -4.01 -9.41 6.65
C GLY A 204 -4.60 -9.92 5.33
N MET A 205 -5.93 -9.89 5.16
CA MET A 205 -6.60 -10.34 3.95
C MET A 205 -7.81 -9.46 3.60
N PRO A 206 -8.02 -9.10 2.32
CA PRO A 206 -7.12 -9.29 1.17
C PRO A 206 -5.90 -8.34 1.22
N SER A 207 -4.79 -8.74 0.62
CA SER A 207 -3.59 -7.90 0.52
C SER A 207 -3.80 -6.76 -0.48
N LEU A 208 -3.92 -5.52 -0.01
CA LEU A 208 -3.96 -4.34 -0.89
C LEU A 208 -2.62 -4.08 -1.59
N HIS A 209 -1.50 -4.50 -1.01
CA HIS A 209 -0.17 -4.36 -1.61
C HIS A 209 -0.03 -5.15 -2.91
N ILE A 210 -0.84 -6.19 -3.11
CA ILE A 210 -0.92 -6.96 -4.36
C ILE A 210 -2.19 -6.58 -5.14
N GLY A 211 -3.34 -6.57 -4.47
CA GLY A 211 -4.65 -6.38 -5.10
C GLY A 211 -4.80 -5.03 -5.79
N LEU A 212 -4.29 -3.95 -5.20
CA LEU A 212 -4.40 -2.60 -5.76
C LEU A 212 -3.51 -2.45 -7.02
N PRO A 213 -2.19 -2.73 -6.98
CA PRO A 213 -1.37 -2.69 -8.19
C PRO A 213 -1.85 -3.65 -9.28
N PHE A 214 -2.34 -4.84 -8.91
CA PHE A 214 -2.90 -5.79 -9.87
C PHE A 214 -4.15 -5.26 -10.57
N ALA A 215 -5.09 -4.68 -9.83
CA ALA A 215 -6.30 -4.10 -10.41
C ALA A 215 -5.96 -2.91 -11.34
N ILE A 216 -5.01 -2.07 -10.94
CA ILE A 216 -4.51 -0.97 -11.78
C ILE A 216 -3.88 -1.52 -13.05
N TRP A 217 -2.99 -2.51 -12.91
CA TRP A 217 -2.34 -3.16 -14.05
C TRP A 217 -3.37 -3.75 -14.99
N LEU A 218 -4.37 -4.47 -14.47
CA LEU A 218 -5.43 -5.09 -15.27
C LEU A 218 -6.25 -4.03 -16.02
N THR A 219 -6.57 -2.93 -15.36
CA THR A 219 -7.26 -1.79 -15.97
C THR A 219 -6.43 -1.20 -17.11
N MET A 220 -5.16 -0.90 -16.87
CA MET A 220 -4.28 -0.41 -17.93
C MET A 220 -4.09 -1.45 -19.03
N HIS A 221 -3.96 -2.74 -18.70
CA HIS A 221 -3.82 -3.81 -19.66
C HIS A 221 -5.02 -3.87 -20.61
N ARG A 222 -6.22 -3.79 -20.05
CA ARG A 222 -7.49 -3.89 -20.79
C ARG A 222 -7.79 -2.68 -21.69
N TRP A 223 -7.30 -1.51 -21.32
CA TRP A 223 -7.77 -0.24 -21.88
C TRP A 223 -6.70 0.63 -22.55
N ASP A 224 -5.42 0.28 -22.44
CA ASP A 224 -4.30 0.91 -23.15
C ASP A 224 -4.15 0.30 -24.55
N GLU A 225 -5.09 0.63 -25.44
CA GLU A 225 -5.20 0.08 -26.80
C GLU A 225 -4.06 0.54 -27.73
N ASP A 226 -3.54 1.75 -27.52
CA ASP A 226 -2.44 2.33 -28.30
C ASP A 226 -1.06 2.07 -27.67
N GLY A 227 -1.01 1.35 -26.53
CA GLY A 227 0.22 0.95 -25.88
C GLY A 227 1.04 2.10 -25.30
N ARG A 228 0.44 3.27 -25.07
CA ARG A 228 1.13 4.45 -24.52
C ARG A 228 1.68 4.19 -23.11
N TRP A 229 1.05 3.27 -22.37
CA TRP A 229 1.42 2.91 -20.99
C TRP A 229 2.22 1.61 -20.90
N ASN A 230 2.66 1.01 -22.02
CA ASN A 230 3.41 -0.25 -22.06
C ASN A 230 4.56 -0.35 -21.05
N ARG A 231 5.40 0.69 -20.97
CA ARG A 231 6.55 0.71 -20.05
C ARG A 231 6.10 0.67 -18.59
N PHE A 232 5.04 1.41 -18.27
CA PHE A 232 4.50 1.45 -16.92
C PHE A 232 3.76 0.15 -16.56
N ARG A 233 2.99 -0.42 -17.50
CA ARG A 233 2.36 -1.74 -17.33
C ARG A 233 3.40 -2.83 -17.03
N PHE A 234 4.52 -2.82 -17.75
CA PHE A 234 5.61 -3.76 -17.51
C PHE A 234 6.26 -3.56 -16.14
N PHE A 235 6.48 -2.30 -15.73
CA PHE A 235 6.93 -1.98 -14.39
C PHE A 235 5.96 -2.49 -13.32
N LEU A 236 4.64 -2.33 -13.49
CA LEU A 236 3.65 -2.85 -12.54
C LEU A 236 3.69 -4.38 -12.44
N ILE A 237 3.91 -5.12 -13.54
CA ILE A 237 4.09 -6.58 -13.49
C ILE A 237 5.31 -6.94 -12.64
N ILE A 238 6.45 -6.29 -12.87
CA ILE A 238 7.66 -6.52 -12.06
C ILE A 238 7.38 -6.18 -10.60
N PHE A 239 6.71 -5.04 -10.34
CA PHE A 239 6.34 -4.60 -9.01
C PHE A 239 5.46 -5.63 -8.30
N ILE A 240 4.46 -6.21 -8.97
CA ILE A 240 3.58 -7.23 -8.39
C ILE A 240 4.33 -8.56 -8.19
N ALA A 241 5.26 -8.89 -9.08
CA ALA A 241 6.03 -10.11 -8.98
C ALA A 241 6.98 -10.12 -7.78
N LEU A 242 7.59 -8.98 -7.43
CA LEU A 242 8.56 -8.88 -6.33
C LEU A 242 8.02 -9.29 -4.94
N PRO A 243 6.84 -8.83 -4.48
CA PRO A 243 6.26 -9.23 -3.20
C PRO A 243 5.57 -10.59 -3.23
N LEU A 244 5.29 -11.20 -4.40
CA LEU A 244 4.84 -12.61 -4.48
C LEU A 244 5.89 -13.60 -3.95
N TRP A 245 7.12 -13.14 -3.72
CA TRP A 245 8.20 -13.90 -3.12
C TRP A 245 8.35 -13.60 -1.61
N ARG A 246 7.29 -13.11 -0.93
CA ARG A 246 7.19 -13.00 0.54
C ARG A 246 5.78 -13.28 1.04
#